data_AF-A0A0M9AT32-F1
#
_entry.id   AF-A0A0M9AT32-F1
#
_cell.length_a   1.000
_cell.length_b   1.000
_cell.length_c   1.000
_cell.angle_alpha   90.00
_cell.angle_beta   90.00
_cell.angle_gamma   90.00
#
_symmetry.space_group_name_H-M   'P 1'
#
loop_
_entity.id
_entity.type
_entity.pdbx_description
1 polymer ?
#
loop_
_entity_poly.entity_id
_entity_poly.type
_entity_poly.pdbx_seq_one_letter_code
_entity_poly.pdbx_strand_id
1 'polypeptide(L)'
;MAKMEFDAVDAALVVAGLASAFMLVGIATFQLFDVNFGATQFTVAGIGLSTAWIIGYGSIVGTILTNDNTEFQSLSDDIQGLQGWYMFAAIGTLVLPVAFVALPDTVGTFFQSSDLWGLLYVVAVTAGQLALGWML
;
A
#
# COMPACT_ATOMS: atom_id res chain seq x y z
N MET A 1 -24.05 6.95 14.07
CA MET A 1 -23.29 6.45 12.91
C MET A 1 -22.53 7.63 12.35
N ALA A 2 -21.25 7.73 12.68
CA ALA A 2 -20.36 8.65 11.99
C ALA A 2 -20.38 8.29 10.50
N LYS A 3 -20.41 9.30 9.66
CA LYS A 3 -20.71 9.17 8.24
C LYS A 3 -19.40 8.72 7.58
N MET A 4 -19.38 7.51 7.01
CA MET A 4 -18.27 7.03 6.18
C MET A 4 -18.11 8.00 5.00
N GLU A 5 -17.23 8.98 5.12
CA GLU A 5 -16.95 9.98 4.11
C GLU A 5 -15.54 9.75 3.58
N PHE A 6 -15.45 9.55 2.27
CA PHE A 6 -14.18 9.41 1.57
C PHE A 6 -13.82 10.77 1.02
N ASP A 7 -12.78 11.38 1.58
CA ASP A 7 -12.41 12.73 1.21
C ASP A 7 -11.49 12.76 -0.02
N ALA A 8 -11.13 13.96 -0.47
CA ALA A 8 -10.26 14.13 -1.63
C ALA A 8 -8.81 13.69 -1.38
N VAL A 9 -8.35 13.75 -0.12
CA VAL A 9 -7.01 13.33 0.30
C VAL A 9 -6.93 11.81 0.29
N ASP A 10 -7.92 11.11 0.84
CA ASP A 10 -8.02 9.65 0.82
C ASP A 10 -8.06 9.12 -0.62
N ALA A 11 -8.83 9.78 -1.49
CA ALA A 11 -8.89 9.45 -2.92
C ALA A 11 -7.52 9.57 -3.59
N ALA A 12 -6.79 10.65 -3.32
CA ALA A 12 -5.46 10.87 -3.87
C ALA A 12 -4.46 9.81 -3.35
N LEU A 13 -4.57 9.43 -2.08
CA LEU A 13 -3.71 8.44 -1.45
C LEU A 13 -3.98 7.04 -1.99
N VAL A 14 -5.24 6.64 -2.21
CA VAL A 14 -5.58 5.37 -2.89
C VAL A 14 -4.96 5.33 -4.29
N VAL A 15 -5.05 6.41 -5.06
CA VAL A 15 -4.45 6.46 -6.40
C VAL A 15 -2.93 6.35 -6.34
N ALA A 16 -2.28 7.04 -5.40
CA ALA A 16 -0.84 6.97 -5.19
C ALA A 16 -0.39 5.55 -4.78
N GLY A 17 -1.13 4.90 -3.89
CA GLY A 17 -0.88 3.54 -3.44
C GLY A 17 -1.04 2.51 -4.54
N LEU A 18 -2.12 2.61 -5.33
CA LEU A 18 -2.36 1.75 -6.50
C LEU A 18 -1.26 1.92 -7.55
N ALA A 19 -0.89 3.15 -7.90
CA ALA A 19 0.18 3.41 -8.86
C ALA A 19 1.52 2.82 -8.37
N SER A 20 1.83 3.00 -7.09
CA SER A 20 3.00 2.36 -6.45
C SER A 20 2.95 0.84 -6.53
N ALA A 21 1.81 0.22 -6.24
CA ALA A 21 1.68 -1.24 -6.25
C ALA A 21 2.01 -1.81 -7.63
N PHE A 22 1.47 -1.21 -8.70
CA PHE A 22 1.80 -1.59 -10.08
C PHE A 22 3.30 -1.44 -10.41
N MET A 23 3.94 -0.40 -9.87
CA MET A 23 5.37 -0.17 -10.06
C MET A 23 6.25 -1.18 -9.28
N LEU A 24 5.84 -1.55 -8.07
CA LEU A 24 6.57 -2.50 -7.22
C LEU A 24 6.62 -3.91 -7.81
N VAL A 25 5.53 -4.38 -8.42
CA VAL A 25 5.50 -5.69 -9.08
C VAL A 25 5.99 -5.66 -10.53
N GLY A 26 6.51 -4.52 -10.99
CA GLY A 26 7.08 -4.35 -12.33
C GLY A 26 6.05 -4.41 -13.46
N ILE A 27 4.74 -4.33 -13.18
CA ILE A 27 3.69 -4.27 -14.19
C ILE A 27 3.74 -2.92 -14.92
N ALA A 28 4.08 -1.85 -14.20
CA ALA A 28 4.31 -0.53 -14.77
C ALA A 28 5.72 -0.03 -14.46
N THR A 29 6.33 0.65 -15.43
CA THR A 29 7.62 1.34 -15.22
C THR A 29 7.43 2.80 -15.55
N PHE A 30 7.83 3.68 -14.63
CA PHE A 30 7.70 5.13 -14.77
C PHE A 30 9.02 5.80 -14.48
N GLN A 31 9.35 6.80 -15.32
CA GLN A 31 10.45 7.72 -15.12
C GLN A 31 9.90 9.15 -15.25
N LEU A 32 10.14 9.98 -14.25
CA LEU A 32 9.64 11.35 -14.19
C LEU A 32 10.73 12.24 -13.61
N PHE A 33 11.07 13.33 -14.28
CA PHE A 33 12.13 14.26 -13.87
C PHE A 33 13.46 13.55 -13.55
N ASP A 34 13.83 12.56 -14.37
CA ASP A 34 15.01 11.70 -14.20
C ASP A 34 15.01 10.80 -12.94
N VAL A 35 13.87 10.68 -12.27
CA VAL A 35 13.67 9.70 -11.20
C VAL A 35 13.08 8.43 -11.79
N ASN A 36 13.82 7.32 -11.72
CA ASN A 36 13.28 5.98 -11.99
C ASN A 36 12.58 5.46 -10.73
N PHE A 37 11.28 5.15 -10.85
CA PHE A 37 10.46 4.79 -9.70
C PHE A 37 10.73 3.38 -9.16
N GLY A 38 11.25 2.48 -10.00
CA GLY A 38 11.67 1.13 -9.59
C GLY A 38 13.09 1.09 -9.00
N ALA A 39 13.90 2.12 -9.22
CA ALA A 39 15.27 2.16 -8.71
C ALA A 39 15.29 2.41 -7.20
N THR A 40 16.19 1.72 -6.49
CA THR A 40 16.49 1.99 -5.08
C THR A 40 17.00 3.42 -4.92
N GLN A 41 16.33 4.21 -4.10
CA GLN A 41 16.72 5.59 -3.78
C GLN A 41 17.51 5.66 -2.47
N PHE A 42 17.12 4.86 -1.48
CA PHE A 42 17.77 4.85 -0.17
C PHE A 42 18.00 3.43 0.29
N THR A 43 19.06 3.20 1.05
CA THR A 43 19.30 1.93 1.73
C THR A 43 19.27 2.17 3.23
N VAL A 44 18.30 1.58 3.92
CA VAL A 44 18.15 1.69 5.38
C VAL A 44 18.33 0.30 5.98
N ALA A 45 19.28 0.16 6.93
CA ALA A 45 19.60 -1.12 7.56
C ALA A 45 19.90 -2.26 6.57
N GLY A 46 20.50 -1.94 5.42
CA GLY A 46 20.80 -2.90 4.36
C GLY A 46 19.64 -3.18 3.40
N ILE A 47 18.50 -2.52 3.57
CA ILE A 47 17.31 -2.71 2.74
C ILE A 47 17.15 -1.54 1.77
N GLY A 48 17.11 -1.85 0.47
CA GLY A 48 16.89 -0.88 -0.59
C GLY A 48 15.41 -0.48 -0.71
N LEU A 49 15.12 0.80 -0.55
CA LEU A 49 13.81 1.40 -0.70
C LEU A 49 13.74 2.14 -2.04
N SER A 50 12.86 1.67 -2.93
CA SER A 50 12.60 2.36 -4.21
C SER A 50 11.64 3.53 -4.04
N THR A 51 11.62 4.45 -5.01
CA THR A 51 10.65 5.56 -4.99
C THR A 51 9.22 5.03 -4.96
N ALA A 52 8.92 3.98 -5.73
CA ALA A 52 7.63 3.32 -5.71
C ALA A 52 7.29 2.87 -4.30
N TRP A 53 8.18 2.10 -3.64
CA TRP A 53 7.95 1.64 -2.27
C TRP A 53 7.62 2.77 -1.30
N ILE A 54 8.40 3.86 -1.36
CA ILE A 54 8.23 5.02 -0.48
C ILE A 54 6.87 5.68 -0.70
N ILE A 55 6.46 5.86 -1.95
CA ILE A 55 5.15 6.43 -2.29
C ILE A 55 4.03 5.49 -1.83
N GLY A 56 4.14 4.19 -2.07
CA GLY A 56 3.14 3.21 -1.64
C GLY A 56 2.96 3.18 -0.13
N TYR A 57 4.05 2.99 0.60
CA TYR A 57 3.99 2.94 2.06
C TYR A 57 3.59 4.30 2.66
N GLY A 58 4.13 5.39 2.11
CA GLY A 58 3.75 6.75 2.48
C GLY A 58 2.27 7.03 2.24
N SER A 59 1.66 6.47 1.18
CA SER A 59 0.24 6.63 0.91
C SER A 59 -0.64 5.91 1.94
N ILE A 60 -0.22 4.74 2.41
CA ILE A 60 -0.91 3.98 3.46
C ILE A 60 -0.81 4.71 4.79
N VAL A 61 0.41 5.12 5.18
CA VAL A 61 0.63 5.90 6.41
C VAL A 61 -0.11 7.23 6.36
N GLY A 62 -0.09 7.90 5.21
CA GLY A 62 -0.86 9.11 4.96
C GLY A 62 -2.33 8.88 5.19
N THR A 63 -2.90 7.80 4.63
CA THR A 63 -4.33 7.46 4.78
C THR A 63 -4.67 7.29 6.25
N ILE A 64 -3.83 6.60 7.04
CA ILE A 64 -4.09 6.42 8.48
C ILE A 64 -4.01 7.75 9.26
N LEU A 65 -3.11 8.65 8.86
CA LEU A 65 -2.88 9.91 9.59
C LEU A 65 -3.87 11.02 9.23
N THR A 66 -4.34 11.05 7.98
CA THR A 66 -5.23 12.11 7.49
C THR A 66 -6.69 11.73 7.56
N ASN A 67 -7.00 10.46 7.78
CA ASN A 67 -8.38 10.03 7.79
C ASN A 67 -9.05 10.36 9.13
N ASP A 68 -10.15 11.08 9.01
CA ASP A 68 -10.88 11.67 10.13
C ASP A 68 -11.73 10.65 10.90
N ASN A 69 -11.89 9.40 10.42
CA ASN A 69 -12.67 8.38 11.13
C ASN A 69 -11.82 7.45 12.03
N THR A 70 -10.50 7.71 12.20
CA THR A 70 -9.59 6.86 12.99
C THR A 70 -8.58 7.60 13.84
N GLU A 71 -8.36 7.05 15.04
CA GLU A 71 -7.21 7.39 15.87
C GLU A 71 -6.20 6.22 15.86
N PHE A 72 -4.91 6.52 15.85
CA PHE A 72 -3.84 5.50 15.88
C PHE A 72 -3.99 4.50 17.05
N GLN A 73 -4.66 4.92 18.12
CA GLN A 73 -4.92 4.09 19.31
C GLN A 73 -6.10 3.13 19.13
N SER A 74 -7.10 3.47 18.29
CA SER A 74 -8.27 2.61 18.01
C SER A 74 -8.09 1.73 16.79
N LEU A 75 -7.08 2.00 15.94
CA LEU A 75 -6.82 1.29 14.68
C LEU A 75 -6.91 -0.25 14.78
N SER A 76 -6.41 -0.83 15.87
CA SER A 76 -6.48 -2.27 16.11
C SER A 76 -7.92 -2.77 16.28
N ASP A 77 -8.75 -2.04 17.01
CA ASP A 77 -10.15 -2.37 17.26
C ASP A 77 -10.98 -2.12 16.00
N ASP A 78 -10.68 -1.06 15.26
CA ASP A 78 -11.32 -0.72 13.99
C ASP A 78 -11.03 -1.81 12.93
N ILE A 79 -9.78 -2.27 12.82
CA ILE A 79 -9.40 -3.40 11.95
C ILE A 79 -10.09 -4.70 12.38
N GLN A 80 -10.21 -4.98 13.68
CA GLN A 80 -10.92 -6.16 14.17
C GLN A 80 -12.44 -6.09 13.94
N GLY A 81 -13.00 -4.88 13.86
CA GLY A 81 -14.39 -4.64 13.49
C GLY A 81 -14.72 -4.93 12.02
N LEU A 82 -13.71 -5.08 11.15
CA LEU A 82 -13.92 -5.41 9.74
C LEU A 82 -14.44 -6.84 9.56
N GLN A 83 -15.45 -6.99 8.71
CA GLN A 83 -15.99 -8.30 8.37
C GLN A 83 -15.12 -9.02 7.33
N GLY A 84 -14.69 -10.24 7.65
CA GLY A 84 -14.19 -11.23 6.69
C GLY A 84 -13.01 -10.73 5.82
N TRP A 85 -13.24 -10.62 4.51
CA TRP A 85 -12.22 -10.37 3.48
C TRP A 85 -11.63 -8.96 3.57
N TYR A 86 -12.39 -8.00 4.08
CA TYR A 86 -11.89 -6.63 4.27
C TYR A 86 -10.79 -6.58 5.32
N MET A 87 -10.93 -7.33 6.42
CA MET A 87 -9.91 -7.40 7.48
C MET A 87 -8.60 -7.97 6.95
N PHE A 88 -8.67 -9.06 6.18
CA PHE A 88 -7.50 -9.65 5.53
C PHE A 88 -6.85 -8.70 4.52
N ALA A 89 -7.64 -7.94 3.76
CA ALA A 89 -7.12 -6.96 2.80
C ALA A 89 -6.43 -5.78 3.50
N ALA A 90 -7.01 -5.26 4.59
CA ALA A 90 -6.42 -4.19 5.39
C ALA A 90 -5.09 -4.63 6.03
N ILE A 91 -5.07 -5.78 6.70
CA ILE A 91 -3.84 -6.35 7.28
C ILE A 91 -2.81 -6.62 6.18
N GLY A 92 -3.25 -7.22 5.07
CA GLY A 92 -2.38 -7.48 3.91
C GLY A 92 -1.74 -6.19 3.39
N THR A 93 -2.52 -5.12 3.27
CA THR A 93 -2.03 -3.81 2.80
C THR A 93 -0.97 -3.21 3.73
N LEU A 94 -1.08 -3.42 5.05
CA LEU A 94 -0.09 -2.95 6.01
C LEU A 94 1.20 -3.80 6.01
N VAL A 95 1.05 -5.13 5.92
CA VAL A 95 2.16 -6.09 6.10
C VAL A 95 2.90 -6.39 4.80
N LEU A 96 2.20 -6.48 3.66
CA LEU A 96 2.80 -6.86 2.39
C LEU A 96 3.90 -5.89 1.91
N PRO A 97 3.73 -4.55 1.97
CA PRO A 97 4.81 -3.63 1.63
C PRO A 97 6.04 -3.82 2.53
N VAL A 98 5.84 -4.12 3.81
CA VAL A 98 6.94 -4.44 4.73
C VAL A 98 7.63 -5.73 4.30
N ALA A 99 6.88 -6.74 3.83
CA ALA A 99 7.43 -7.98 3.32
C ALA A 99 8.28 -7.79 2.04
N PHE A 100 7.93 -6.86 1.15
CA PHE A 100 8.74 -6.51 -0.03
C PHE A 100 10.14 -5.97 0.35
N VAL A 101 10.26 -5.40 1.54
CA VAL A 101 11.49 -4.78 2.07
C VAL A 101 12.26 -5.76 2.97
N ALA A 102 11.56 -6.48 3.84
CA ALA A 102 12.18 -7.45 4.74
C ALA A 102 12.65 -8.73 4.04
N LEU A 103 11.96 -9.13 2.95
CA LEU A 103 12.21 -10.36 2.20
C LEU A 103 12.24 -10.09 0.68
N PRO A 104 13.13 -9.20 0.20
CA PRO A 104 13.11 -8.72 -1.18
C PRO A 104 13.32 -9.87 -2.18
N ASP A 105 14.21 -10.80 -1.86
CA ASP A 105 14.50 -11.95 -2.72
C ASP A 105 13.32 -12.94 -2.78
N THR A 106 12.55 -13.10 -1.69
CA THR A 106 11.41 -14.02 -1.64
C THR A 106 10.17 -13.41 -2.30
N VAL A 107 9.88 -12.14 -2.00
CA VAL A 107 8.65 -11.47 -2.42
C VAL A 107 8.80 -10.91 -3.84
N GLY A 108 9.95 -10.32 -4.16
CA GLY A 108 10.25 -9.80 -5.50
C GLY A 108 10.42 -10.89 -6.56
N THR A 109 10.83 -12.10 -6.19
CA THR A 109 10.84 -13.23 -7.13
C THR A 109 9.48 -13.90 -7.30
N PHE A 110 8.61 -13.82 -6.28
CA PHE A 110 7.26 -14.38 -6.30
C PHE A 110 6.27 -13.50 -7.08
N PHE A 111 6.31 -12.19 -6.88
CA PHE A 111 5.44 -11.24 -7.58
C PHE A 111 6.12 -10.67 -8.82
N GLN A 112 5.97 -11.36 -9.95
CA GLN A 112 6.48 -10.91 -11.24
C GLN A 112 5.39 -10.26 -12.09
N SER A 113 5.79 -9.34 -12.98
CA SER A 113 4.88 -8.56 -13.83
C SER A 113 4.02 -9.41 -14.77
N SER A 114 4.46 -10.63 -15.10
CA SER A 114 3.80 -11.57 -15.99
C SER A 114 2.92 -12.61 -15.29
N ASP A 115 2.87 -12.61 -13.95
CA ASP A 115 2.14 -13.64 -13.19
C ASP A 115 0.85 -13.10 -12.56
N LEU A 116 -0.16 -13.97 -12.46
CA LEU A 116 -1.43 -13.72 -11.79
C LEU A 116 -1.22 -13.22 -10.35
N TRP A 117 -0.15 -13.65 -9.71
CA TRP A 117 0.21 -13.17 -8.37
C TRP A 117 0.47 -11.68 -8.31
N GLY A 118 1.16 -11.10 -9.31
CA GLY A 118 1.39 -9.65 -9.38
C GLY A 118 0.08 -8.87 -9.47
N LEU A 119 -0.88 -9.39 -10.24
CA LEU A 119 -2.23 -8.82 -10.32
C LEU A 119 -3.00 -8.97 -9.00
N LEU A 120 -2.94 -10.14 -8.36
CA LEU A 120 -3.59 -10.37 -7.07
C LEU A 120 -3.03 -9.45 -5.97
N TYR A 121 -1.71 -9.19 -5.99
CA TYR A 121 -1.09 -8.23 -5.09
C TYR A 121 -1.70 -6.83 -5.27
N VAL A 122 -1.78 -6.34 -6.51
CA VAL A 122 -2.36 -5.03 -6.79
C VAL A 122 -3.81 -4.96 -6.33
N VAL A 123 -4.61 -5.99 -6.61
CA VAL A 123 -6.01 -6.06 -6.17
C VAL A 123 -6.11 -6.04 -4.64
N ALA A 124 -5.28 -6.81 -3.93
CA ALA A 124 -5.29 -6.87 -2.48
C ALA A 124 -4.91 -5.53 -1.84
N VAL A 125 -3.84 -4.89 -2.32
CA VAL A 125 -3.39 -3.57 -1.83
C VAL A 125 -4.45 -2.51 -2.11
N THR A 126 -5.03 -2.51 -3.30
CA THR A 126 -6.07 -1.54 -3.68
C THR A 126 -7.32 -1.71 -2.81
N ALA A 127 -7.79 -2.95 -2.64
CA ALA A 127 -8.96 -3.24 -1.84
C ALA A 127 -8.75 -2.90 -0.37
N GLY A 128 -7.57 -3.20 0.17
CA GLY A 128 -7.25 -2.84 1.55
C GLY A 128 -7.07 -1.34 1.73
N GLN A 129 -6.47 -0.63 0.77
CA GLN A 129 -6.32 0.82 0.87
C GLN A 129 -7.66 1.56 0.73
N LEU A 130 -8.57 1.05 -0.09
CA LEU A 130 -9.96 1.53 -0.12
C LEU A 130 -10.68 1.23 1.19
N ALA A 131 -10.52 0.03 1.76
CA ALA A 131 -11.11 -0.31 3.04
C ALA A 131 -10.58 0.60 4.15
N LEU A 132 -9.27 0.87 4.16
CA LEU A 132 -8.65 1.82 5.09
C LEU A 132 -9.22 3.23 4.88
N GLY A 133 -9.29 3.75 3.66
CA GLY A 133 -9.83 5.10 3.43
C GLY A 133 -11.33 5.28 3.70
N TRP A 134 -12.14 4.20 3.67
CA TRP A 134 -13.59 4.28 3.93
C TRP A 134 -13.99 4.01 5.38
N MET A 135 -13.19 3.22 6.08
CA MET A 135 -13.51 2.71 7.41
C MET A 135 -12.69 3.34 8.49
N LEU A 136 -11.43 3.67 8.16
CA LEU A 136 -10.68 4.59 8.98
C LEU A 136 -11.13 6.01 8.74
#